data_AF-A0A954XYB0-F1
#
_entry.id   AF-A0A954XYB0-F1
#
_cell.length_a   1.000
_cell.length_b   1.000
_cell.length_c   1.000
_cell.angle_alpha   90.00
_cell.angle_beta   90.00
_cell.angle_gamma   90.00
#
_symmetry.space_group_name_H-M   'P 1'
#
loop_
_entity.id
_entity.type
_entity.pdbx_description
1 polymer ?
#
loop_
_entity_poly.entity_id
_entity_poly.type
_entity_poly.pdbx_seq_one_letter_code
_entity_poly.pdbx_strand_id
1 'polypeptide(L)'
;EPDSPFLRALAQMPMLCTTHVNSIIGTGGHAILGGPGDGVVTVASAQYPSESELFVDAKHEKLQRDPATISEVARILREHAVQ
;
A
#
# COMPACT_ATOMS: atom_id res chain seq x y z
N GLU A 1 -5.66 13.51 15.04
CA GLU A 1 -6.85 12.70 15.38
C GLU A 1 -7.28 11.88 14.18
N PRO A 2 -7.38 10.55 14.30
CA PRO A 2 -7.84 9.68 13.21
C PRO A 2 -9.32 9.91 12.84
N ASP A 3 -10.15 10.38 13.79
CA ASP A 3 -11.59 10.60 13.59
C ASP A 3 -11.95 11.99 13.05
N SER A 4 -10.97 12.72 12.51
CA SER A 4 -11.21 14.03 11.92
C SER A 4 -12.27 13.93 10.80
N PRO A 5 -13.36 14.74 10.84
CA PRO A 5 -14.37 14.76 9.79
C PRO A 5 -13.80 15.02 8.40
N PHE A 6 -12.73 15.82 8.33
CA PHE A 6 -12.01 16.11 7.10
C PHE A 6 -11.31 14.86 6.53
N LEU A 7 -10.58 14.11 7.35
CA LEU A 7 -9.90 12.88 6.92
C LEU A 7 -10.90 11.80 6.49
N ARG A 8 -12.03 11.69 7.20
CA ARG A 8 -13.12 10.77 6.82
C ARG A 8 -13.75 11.13 5.48
N ALA A 9 -13.93 12.43 5.21
CA ALA A 9 -14.46 12.89 3.93
C ALA A 9 -13.48 12.59 2.78
N LEU A 10 -12.18 12.83 2.98
CA LEU A 10 -11.14 12.50 1.99
C LEU A 10 -11.08 10.99 1.68
N ALA A 11 -11.18 10.13 2.70
CA ALA A 11 -11.17 8.68 2.52
C ALA A 11 -12.37 8.14 1.73
N GLN A 12 -13.46 8.91 1.65
CA GLN A 12 -14.67 8.56 0.89
C GLN A 12 -14.68 9.14 -0.53
N MET A 13 -13.69 9.96 -0.90
CA MET A 13 -13.64 10.52 -2.24
C MET A 13 -13.44 9.41 -3.27
N PRO A 14 -14.27 9.36 -4.32
CA PRO A 14 -14.14 8.34 -5.35
C PRO A 14 -12.83 8.56 -6.11
N MET A 15 -12.11 7.46 -6.34
CA MET A 15 -11.04 7.47 -7.33
C MET A 15 -11.65 7.46 -8.73
N LEU A 16 -11.03 8.20 -9.65
CA LEU A 16 -11.46 8.20 -11.05
C LEU A 16 -11.21 6.81 -11.64
N CYS A 17 -12.20 6.25 -12.36
CA CYS A 17 -12.11 4.91 -12.97
C CYS A 17 -10.96 4.76 -13.99
N THR A 18 -10.36 5.86 -14.44
CA THR A 18 -9.20 5.89 -15.34
C THR A 18 -7.86 5.86 -14.60
N THR A 19 -7.86 5.77 -13.27
CA THR A 19 -6.64 5.74 -12.46
C THR A 19 -6.27 4.31 -12.16
N HIS A 20 -5.12 3.88 -12.67
CA HIS A 20 -4.56 2.56 -12.37
C HIS A 20 -4.03 2.52 -10.94
N VAL A 21 -4.43 1.49 -10.18
CA VAL A 21 -4.08 1.35 -8.76
C VAL A 21 -3.31 0.05 -8.56
N ASN A 22 -2.15 0.14 -7.93
CA ASN A 22 -1.31 -1.00 -7.59
C ASN A 22 -0.93 -0.94 -6.12
N SER A 23 -0.92 -2.08 -5.43
CA SER A 23 -0.71 -2.15 -3.98
C SER A 23 0.56 -2.97 -3.65
N ILE A 24 1.40 -2.42 -2.77
CA ILE A 24 2.57 -3.10 -2.22
C ILE A 24 2.49 -3.00 -0.69
N ILE A 25 2.34 -4.14 -0.01
CA ILE A 25 2.00 -4.21 1.41
C ILE A 25 3.10 -4.95 2.19
N GLY A 26 3.61 -4.32 3.24
CA GLY A 26 4.58 -4.95 4.14
C GLY A 26 3.93 -5.91 5.13
N THR A 27 4.55 -7.08 5.32
CA THR A 27 4.08 -8.13 6.25
C THR A 27 5.12 -8.55 7.29
N GLY A 28 6.27 -7.87 7.34
CA GLY A 28 7.42 -8.25 8.19
C GLY A 28 7.31 -7.85 9.66
N GLY A 29 6.10 -7.58 10.14
CA GLY A 29 5.85 -7.14 11.51
C GLY A 29 4.43 -7.43 12.00
N HIS A 30 4.18 -6.99 13.22
CA HIS A 30 2.84 -6.94 13.78
C HIS A 30 2.61 -5.49 14.19
N ALA A 31 1.54 -4.88 13.67
CA ALA A 31 1.16 -3.54 14.08
C ALA A 31 0.74 -3.58 15.55
N ILE A 32 1.22 -2.59 16.32
CA ILE A 32 1.12 -2.52 17.78
C ILE A 32 -0.32 -2.70 18.29
N LEU A 33 -1.32 -2.31 17.49
CA LEU A 33 -2.73 -2.27 17.88
C LEU A 33 -3.66 -3.16 17.03
N GLY A 34 -3.16 -3.99 16.09
CA GLY A 34 -4.06 -4.56 15.09
C GLY A 34 -3.66 -5.84 14.35
N GLY A 35 -2.58 -6.52 14.73
CA GLY A 35 -2.21 -7.82 14.15
C GLY A 35 -1.19 -7.73 13.00
N PRO A 36 -1.15 -8.70 12.08
CA PRO A 36 -0.13 -8.80 11.04
C PRO A 36 -0.05 -7.53 10.17
N GLY A 37 1.17 -7.14 9.81
CA GLY A 37 1.42 -5.92 9.05
C GLY A 37 2.91 -5.63 8.91
N ASP A 38 3.26 -4.36 8.78
CA ASP A 38 4.66 -3.94 8.62
C ASP A 38 5.28 -3.45 9.93
N GLY A 39 4.57 -3.61 11.05
CA GLY A 39 4.96 -3.10 12.37
C GLY A 39 4.34 -1.75 12.73
N VAL A 40 3.74 -1.05 11.76
CA VAL A 40 3.04 0.23 11.96
C VAL A 40 1.60 0.14 11.49
N VAL A 41 1.40 -0.34 10.26
CA VAL A 41 0.11 -0.47 9.60
C VAL A 41 -0.23 -1.96 9.46
N THR A 42 -1.48 -2.32 9.73
CA THR A 42 -1.96 -3.69 9.54
C THR A 42 -2.20 -3.98 8.07
N VAL A 43 -2.08 -5.26 7.68
CA VAL A 43 -2.48 -5.70 6.33
C VAL A 43 -3.93 -5.30 6.04
N ALA A 44 -4.84 -5.57 6.96
CA ALA A 44 -6.27 -5.24 6.78
C ALA A 44 -6.54 -3.74 6.56
N SER A 45 -5.71 -2.86 7.13
CA SER A 45 -5.83 -1.41 6.91
C SER A 45 -5.18 -0.95 5.61
N ALA A 46 -4.10 -1.62 5.19
CA ALA A 46 -3.34 -1.27 3.98
C ALA A 46 -3.99 -1.82 2.70
N GLN A 47 -4.75 -2.91 2.80
CA GLN A 47 -5.45 -3.51 1.67
C GLN A 47 -6.47 -2.54 1.08
N TYR A 48 -6.39 -2.38 -0.24
CA TYR A 48 -7.27 -1.52 -1.02
C TYR A 48 -7.51 -2.16 -2.40
N PRO A 49 -8.71 -2.00 -2.99
CA PRO A 49 -8.98 -2.49 -4.34
C PRO A 49 -7.94 -1.98 -5.35
N SER A 50 -7.20 -2.92 -5.94
CA SER A 50 -6.07 -2.64 -6.83
C SER A 50 -6.00 -3.69 -7.95
N GLU A 51 -5.34 -3.32 -9.03
CA GLU A 51 -5.13 -4.17 -10.20
C GLU A 51 -4.03 -5.22 -9.95
N SER A 52 -3.05 -4.87 -9.10
CA SER A 52 -2.05 -5.79 -8.60
C SER A 52 -1.81 -5.59 -7.11
N GLU A 53 -1.49 -6.68 -6.41
CA GLU A 53 -1.18 -6.68 -4.99
C GLU A 53 0.09 -7.52 -4.74
N LEU A 54 1.11 -6.91 -4.14
CA LEU A 54 2.35 -7.58 -3.74
C LEU A 54 2.53 -7.49 -2.22
N PHE A 55 2.67 -8.65 -1.57
CA PHE A 55 3.07 -8.73 -0.17
C PHE A 55 4.58 -8.91 -0.04
N VAL A 56 5.21 -8.11 0.81
CA VAL A 56 6.66 -8.11 1.01
C VAL A 56 6.96 -8.33 2.49
N ASP A 57 7.78 -9.33 2.81
CA ASP A 57 8.22 -9.62 4.18
C ASP A 57 9.26 -8.59 4.66
N ALA A 58 8.78 -7.35 4.87
CA ALA A 58 9.56 -6.22 5.31
C ALA A 58 8.78 -5.39 6.33
N LYS A 59 9.54 -4.78 7.26
CA LYS A 59 9.02 -3.77 8.18
C LYS A 59 8.82 -2.43 7.48
N HIS A 60 7.97 -1.58 8.05
CA HIS A 60 7.54 -0.30 7.50
C HIS A 60 8.71 0.55 7.01
N GLU A 61 9.76 0.70 7.82
CA GLU A 61 10.92 1.54 7.52
C GLU A 61 11.88 0.95 6.47
N LYS A 62 11.71 -0.33 6.13
CA LYS A 62 12.55 -1.07 5.17
C LYS A 62 11.83 -1.38 3.86
N LEU A 63 10.50 -1.37 3.85
CA LEU A 63 9.66 -1.78 2.72
C LEU A 63 10.06 -1.09 1.41
N GLN A 64 10.31 0.22 1.44
CA GLN A 64 10.68 1.01 0.26
C GLN A 64 12.09 0.72 -0.31
N ARG A 65 12.94 0.03 0.46
CA ARG A 65 14.30 -0.37 0.04
C ARG A 65 14.38 -1.86 -0.28
N ASP A 66 13.29 -2.60 -0.10
CA ASP A 66 13.27 -4.03 -0.37
C ASP A 66 13.41 -4.28 -1.88
N PRO A 67 14.28 -5.21 -2.32
CA PRO A 67 14.45 -5.53 -3.74
C PRO A 67 13.17 -5.93 -4.46
N ALA A 68 12.23 -6.60 -3.77
CA ALA A 68 10.94 -6.97 -4.35
C ALA A 68 10.07 -5.73 -4.61
N THR A 69 9.99 -4.81 -3.64
CA THR A 69 9.30 -3.52 -3.79
C THR A 69 9.87 -2.71 -4.94
N ILE A 70 11.21 -2.58 -5.01
CA ILE A 70 11.88 -1.81 -6.07
C ILE A 70 11.59 -2.44 -7.45
N SER A 71 11.65 -3.77 -7.54
CA SER A 71 11.39 -4.49 -8.78
C SER A 71 9.95 -4.31 -9.26
N GLU A 72 9.01 -4.32 -8.33
CA GLU A 72 7.59 -4.14 -8.62
C GLU A 72 7.25 -2.72 -9.05
N VAL A 73 7.80 -1.71 -8.37
CA VAL A 73 7.68 -0.31 -8.82
C VAL A 73 8.27 -0.15 -10.23
N ALA A 74 9.43 -0.74 -10.51
CA ALA A 74 10.02 -0.68 -11.84
C ALA A 74 9.18 -1.43 -12.89
N ARG A 75 8.50 -2.52 -12.53
CA ARG A 75 7.55 -3.23 -13.40
C ARG A 75 6.36 -2.34 -13.74
N ILE A 76 5.70 -1.76 -12.73
CA ILE A 76 4.56 -0.84 -12.88
C ILE A 76 4.95 0.35 -13.75
N LEU A 77 6.11 0.97 -13.50
CA LEU A 77 6.58 2.10 -14.30
C LEU A 77 6.81 1.71 -15.76
N ARG A 78 7.40 0.54 -16.03
CA ARG A 78 7.61 0.07 -17.42
C ARG A 78 6.29 -0.23 -18.14
N GLU A 79 5.31 -0.79 -17.45
CA GLU A 79 3.99 -1.07 -18.00
C GLU A 79 3.27 0.21 -18.48
N HIS A 80 3.46 1.32 -17.77
CA HIS A 80 2.82 2.60 -18.09
C HIS A 80 3.70 3.53 -18.96
N ALA A 81 5.03 3.34 -18.99
CA ALA A 81 5.94 4.14 -19.81
C ALA A 81 5.83 3.85 -21.32
N VAL A 82 5.18 2.73 -21.70
CA VAL A 82 4.97 2.32 -23.09
C VAL A 82 3.56 2.72 -23.59
N GLN A 83 2.78 3.45 -22.78
CA GLN A 83 1.47 3.99 -23.15
C GLN A 83 1.58 5.34 -23.87
#